data_AF-A0A817VN27-F1
#
_entry.id   AF-A0A817VN27-F1
#
_cell.length_a   1.000
_cell.length_b   1.000
_cell.length_c   1.000
_cell.angle_alpha   90.00
_cell.angle_beta   90.00
_cell.angle_gamma   90.00
#
_symmetry.space_group_name_H-M   'P 1'
#
loop_
_entity.id
_entity.type
_entity.pdbx_description
1 polymer ?
#
loop_
_entity_poly.entity_id
_entity_poly.type
_entity_poly.pdbx_seq_one_letter_code
_entity_poly.pdbx_strand_id
1 'polypeptide(L)'
;MFRSIFTRIPFKNELHRMSTYTGILRTPDSAFINLLGYPFEPNYINLSNPGCIGNGETKLRLHYLDEGSKNSRETILLLHGEPSWSYLYRHFIPLLKEYRIIAMDLIGFGKSDKPINKVDYTYQRHVNWIQEAIEYLNLNDITLFCQVSVK
;
A
#
# COMPACT_ATOMS: atom_id res chain seq x y z
N MET A 1 -17.80 47.69 32.05
CA MET A 1 -16.54 47.97 31.32
C MET A 1 -15.89 46.62 31.01
N PHE A 2 -16.28 46.01 29.88
CA PHE A 2 -15.79 44.70 29.44
C PHE A 2 -14.48 44.88 28.67
N ARG A 3 -13.40 44.20 29.09
CA ARG A 3 -12.19 44.04 28.28
C ARG A 3 -12.10 42.57 27.85
N SER A 4 -12.49 42.32 26.61
CA SER A 4 -12.21 41.07 25.91
C SER A 4 -10.75 41.10 25.45
N ILE A 5 -9.94 40.16 25.95
CA ILE A 5 -8.58 39.91 25.43
C ILE A 5 -8.72 38.71 24.49
N PHE A 6 -9.02 38.99 23.22
CA PHE A 6 -8.82 38.02 22.15
C PHE A 6 -7.33 38.01 21.78
N THR A 7 -6.54 37.17 22.43
CA THR A 7 -5.26 36.73 21.86
C THR A 7 -5.55 35.80 20.70
N ARG A 8 -5.40 36.30 19.47
CA ARG A 8 -5.30 35.47 18.27
C ARG A 8 -4.08 34.54 18.43
N ILE A 9 -4.33 33.28 18.73
CA ILE A 9 -3.34 32.21 18.56
C ILE A 9 -3.10 32.09 17.05
N PRO A 10 -1.86 32.25 16.54
CA PRO A 10 -1.60 32.15 15.11
C PRO A 10 -1.65 30.67 14.69
N PHE A 11 -2.81 30.21 14.24
CA PHE A 11 -3.06 28.83 13.78
C PHE A 11 -2.39 28.48 12.42
N LYS A 12 -1.44 29.27 11.93
CA LYS A 12 -0.96 29.17 10.53
C LYS A 12 0.53 28.85 10.33
N ASN A 13 1.33 28.71 11.38
CA ASN A 13 2.79 28.53 11.23
C ASN A 13 3.35 27.16 11.64
N GLU A 14 2.53 26.20 12.09
CA GLU A 14 3.03 24.85 12.42
C GLU A 14 3.07 23.89 11.23
N LEU A 15 2.27 24.12 10.18
CA LEU A 15 2.25 23.24 9.00
C LEU A 15 3.53 23.32 8.15
N HIS A 16 4.29 24.43 8.22
CA HIS A 16 5.57 24.53 7.50
C HIS A 16 6.74 23.84 8.21
N ARG A 17 6.59 23.46 9.48
CA ARG A 17 7.65 22.80 10.25
C ARG A 17 7.62 21.28 10.21
N MET A 18 6.62 20.67 9.56
CA MET A 18 6.51 19.22 9.39
C MET A 18 7.10 18.67 8.07
N SER A 19 7.61 19.55 7.20
CA SER A 19 8.01 19.19 5.81
C SER A 19 9.47 18.73 5.65
N THR A 20 10.22 18.52 6.73
CA THR A 20 11.67 18.21 6.63
C THR A 20 12.01 16.73 6.61
N TYR A 21 11.06 15.85 6.97
CA TYR A 21 11.30 14.41 6.93
C TYR A 21 10.85 13.88 5.59
N THR A 22 11.81 13.39 4.83
CA THR A 22 11.57 12.81 3.52
C THR A 22 12.19 11.43 3.50
N GLY A 23 11.53 10.49 2.83
CA GLY A 23 12.01 9.12 2.71
C GLY A 23 10.93 8.07 2.84
N ILE A 24 11.40 6.84 2.80
CA ILE A 24 10.59 5.63 2.78
C ILE A 24 10.88 4.84 4.05
N LEU A 25 9.82 4.48 4.76
CA LEU A 25 9.90 3.56 5.89
C LEU A 25 9.53 2.15 5.43
N ARG A 26 10.23 1.17 5.98
CA ARG A 26 9.95 -0.24 5.78
C ARG A 26 9.73 -0.89 7.14
N THR A 27 8.60 -1.55 7.28
CA THR A 27 8.30 -2.31 8.50
C THR A 27 9.28 -3.48 8.60
N PRO A 28 9.96 -3.68 9.74
CA PRO A 28 10.87 -4.81 9.91
C PRO A 28 10.16 -6.14 9.71
N ASP A 29 10.82 -7.11 9.08
CA ASP A 29 10.23 -8.42 8.80
C ASP A 29 9.81 -9.17 10.09
N SER A 30 10.46 -8.87 11.22
CA SER A 30 10.11 -9.40 12.53
C SER A 30 8.68 -9.06 12.98
N ALA A 31 8.08 -7.99 12.45
CA ALA A 31 6.70 -7.62 12.74
C ALA A 31 5.67 -8.57 12.09
N PHE A 32 6.11 -9.43 11.18
CA PHE A 32 5.26 -10.36 10.42
C PHE A 32 5.52 -11.83 10.75
N ILE A 33 6.21 -12.12 11.85
CA ILE A 33 6.43 -13.48 12.35
C ILE A 33 5.18 -13.95 13.13
N ASN A 34 4.84 -15.24 13.04
CA ASN A 34 3.74 -15.89 13.78
C ASN A 34 2.35 -15.29 13.53
N LEU A 35 2.08 -14.84 12.31
CA LEU A 35 0.75 -14.37 11.92
C LEU A 35 -0.24 -15.53 11.80
N LEU A 36 -1.38 -15.42 12.50
CA LEU A 36 -2.38 -16.47 12.54
C LEU A 36 -3.03 -16.70 11.17
N GLY A 37 -2.89 -17.91 10.63
CA GLY A 37 -3.54 -18.29 9.37
C GLY A 37 -3.00 -17.53 8.15
N TYR A 38 -1.76 -17.03 8.22
CA TYR A 38 -1.11 -16.33 7.11
C TYR A 38 0.20 -17.05 6.71
N PRO A 39 0.11 -18.27 6.12
CA PRO A 39 1.28 -19.08 5.77
C PRO A 39 1.86 -18.74 4.38
N PHE A 40 1.64 -17.52 3.88
CA PHE A 40 1.96 -17.16 2.51
C PHE A 40 3.38 -16.58 2.38
N GLU A 41 4.08 -17.00 1.32
CA GLU A 41 5.42 -16.52 1.01
C GLU A 41 5.36 -15.09 0.44
N PRO A 42 6.22 -14.18 0.93
CA PRO A 42 6.22 -12.81 0.44
C PRO A 42 6.91 -12.70 -0.92
N ASN A 43 6.28 -12.00 -1.86
CA ASN A 43 6.90 -11.59 -3.12
C ASN A 43 7.00 -10.07 -3.18
N TYR A 44 7.96 -9.54 -3.94
CA TYR A 44 8.23 -8.11 -4.00
C TYR A 44 8.50 -7.61 -5.43
N ILE A 45 8.05 -6.39 -5.72
CA ILE A 45 8.33 -5.65 -6.97
C ILE A 45 8.90 -4.29 -6.58
N ASN A 46 9.91 -3.83 -7.31
CA ASN A 46 10.43 -2.47 -7.16
C ASN A 46 9.76 -1.56 -8.20
N LEU A 47 8.81 -0.76 -7.75
CA LEU A 47 8.06 0.20 -8.55
C LEU A 47 8.79 1.54 -8.66
N SER A 48 8.48 2.26 -9.71
CA SER A 48 8.97 3.61 -9.95
C SER A 48 8.29 4.60 -9.01
N ASN A 49 9.07 5.52 -8.45
CA ASN A 49 8.57 6.57 -7.57
C ASN A 49 8.94 7.97 -8.11
N PRO A 50 8.38 8.38 -9.25
CA PRO A 50 8.71 9.66 -9.87
C PRO A 50 8.19 10.83 -9.01
N GLY A 51 9.05 11.83 -8.84
CA GLY A 51 8.70 13.07 -8.14
C GLY A 51 8.76 13.01 -6.61
N CYS A 52 9.53 12.08 -6.04
CA CYS A 52 9.90 12.18 -4.63
C CYS A 52 10.71 13.43 -4.37
N ILE A 53 10.20 14.27 -3.48
CA ILE A 53 11.01 15.28 -2.81
C ILE A 53 11.54 14.60 -1.55
N GLY A 54 12.79 14.15 -1.60
CA GLY A 54 13.45 13.48 -0.47
C GLY A 54 14.88 13.00 -0.69
N ASN A 55 15.34 12.07 0.16
CA ASN A 55 16.69 11.45 0.21
C ASN A 55 17.13 10.70 -1.07
N GLY A 56 16.43 10.86 -2.19
CA GLY A 56 16.86 10.39 -3.52
C GLY A 56 16.43 8.97 -3.89
N GLU A 57 15.66 8.28 -3.04
CA GLU A 57 15.14 6.95 -3.38
C GLU A 57 14.06 7.04 -4.46
N THR A 58 14.37 6.49 -5.63
CA THR A 58 13.52 6.54 -6.83
C THR A 58 12.63 5.31 -6.99
N LYS A 59 12.71 4.35 -6.06
CA LYS A 59 11.99 3.07 -6.12
C LYS A 59 11.26 2.78 -4.82
N LEU A 60 10.09 2.15 -4.94
CA LEU A 60 9.28 1.64 -3.84
C LEU A 60 9.13 0.13 -3.94
N ARG A 61 9.33 -0.58 -2.84
CA ARG A 61 9.07 -2.01 -2.77
C ARG A 61 7.59 -2.26 -2.45
N LEU A 62 6.87 -2.78 -3.44
CA LEU A 62 5.52 -3.31 -3.26
C LEU A 62 5.59 -4.79 -2.92
N HIS A 63 4.90 -5.21 -1.86
CA HIS A 63 4.69 -6.60 -1.50
C HIS A 63 3.41 -7.14 -2.16
N TYR A 64 3.46 -8.40 -2.57
CA TYR A 64 2.30 -9.14 -3.03
C TYR A 64 2.41 -10.63 -2.70
N LEU A 65 1.27 -11.30 -2.66
CA LEU A 65 1.14 -12.75 -2.65
C LEU A 65 0.86 -13.24 -4.08
N ASP A 66 1.43 -14.39 -4.44
CA ASP A 66 1.18 -15.09 -5.70
C ASP A 66 0.86 -16.55 -5.41
N GLU A 67 -0.43 -16.82 -5.25
CA GLU A 67 -0.96 -18.07 -4.71
C GLU A 67 -1.86 -18.78 -5.75
N GLY A 68 -2.19 -20.04 -5.46
CA GLY A 68 -3.05 -20.85 -6.31
C GLY A 68 -2.35 -21.38 -7.57
N SER A 69 -3.12 -21.62 -8.63
CA SER A 69 -2.61 -22.27 -9.85
C SER A 69 -1.96 -21.26 -10.81
N LYS A 70 -0.63 -21.26 -10.89
CA LYS A 70 0.12 -20.42 -11.86
C LYS A 70 -0.18 -20.72 -13.34
N ASN A 71 -0.77 -21.89 -13.62
CA ASN A 71 -1.18 -22.30 -14.97
C ASN A 71 -2.63 -21.94 -15.28
N SER A 72 -3.36 -21.34 -14.32
CA SER A 72 -4.70 -20.82 -14.57
C SER A 72 -4.66 -19.76 -15.66
N ARG A 73 -5.66 -19.79 -16.55
CA ARG A 73 -5.86 -18.74 -17.55
C ARG A 73 -6.37 -17.45 -16.91
N GLU A 74 -7.17 -17.55 -15.87
CA GLU A 74 -7.76 -16.42 -15.17
C GLU A 74 -6.96 -16.09 -13.90
N THR A 75 -6.73 -14.80 -13.68
CA THR A 75 -6.07 -14.28 -12.47
C THR A 75 -7.07 -13.47 -11.65
N ILE A 76 -7.20 -13.80 -10.37
CA ILE A 76 -7.97 -13.02 -9.41
C ILE A 76 -7.03 -12.01 -8.75
N LEU A 77 -7.27 -10.72 -8.98
CA LEU A 77 -6.53 -9.63 -8.34
C LEU A 77 -7.29 -9.12 -7.13
N LEU A 78 -6.70 -9.25 -5.95
CA LEU A 78 -7.26 -8.82 -4.66
C LEU A 78 -6.61 -7.51 -4.22
N LEU A 79 -7.38 -6.42 -4.21
CA LEU A 79 -6.95 -5.11 -3.73
C LEU A 79 -7.70 -4.73 -2.45
N HIS A 80 -6.94 -4.61 -1.36
CA HIS A 80 -7.48 -4.23 -0.06
C HIS A 80 -7.80 -2.72 0.02
N GLY A 81 -8.66 -2.35 0.96
CA GLY A 81 -8.96 -0.95 1.31
C GLY A 81 -8.19 -0.47 2.54
N GLU A 82 -8.47 0.77 2.95
CA GLU A 82 -7.96 1.35 4.20
C GLU A 82 -8.68 0.76 5.43
N PRO A 83 -8.00 0.50 6.57
CA PRO A 83 -6.55 0.52 6.83
C PRO A 83 -5.95 -0.91 6.83
N SER A 84 -6.40 -1.76 5.90
CA SER A 84 -6.07 -3.19 5.88
C SER A 84 -4.86 -3.50 4.99
N TRP A 85 -4.58 -4.78 4.75
CA TRP A 85 -3.55 -5.29 3.84
C TRP A 85 -3.92 -6.73 3.42
N SER A 86 -3.09 -7.40 2.61
CA SER A 86 -3.35 -8.75 2.06
C SER A 86 -3.74 -9.80 3.11
N TYR A 87 -3.38 -9.61 4.38
CA TYR A 87 -3.86 -10.40 5.51
C TYR A 87 -5.40 -10.54 5.59
N LEU A 88 -6.15 -9.55 5.11
CA LEU A 88 -7.61 -9.60 5.02
C LEU A 88 -8.09 -10.83 4.22
N TYR A 89 -7.36 -11.20 3.18
CA TYR A 89 -7.73 -12.25 2.23
C TYR A 89 -7.28 -13.65 2.64
N ARG A 90 -6.66 -13.84 3.81
CA ARG A 90 -6.06 -15.11 4.20
C ARG A 90 -7.01 -16.31 4.28
N HIS A 91 -8.29 -16.06 4.52
CA HIS A 91 -9.34 -17.08 4.50
C HIS A 91 -10.02 -17.22 3.13
N PHE A 92 -9.85 -16.24 2.26
CA PHE A 92 -10.40 -16.21 0.92
C PHE A 92 -9.50 -16.94 -0.07
N ILE A 93 -8.17 -16.69 0.00
CA ILE A 93 -7.16 -17.30 -0.86
C ILE A 93 -7.28 -18.84 -0.92
N PRO A 94 -7.45 -19.57 0.21
CA PRO A 94 -7.55 -21.03 0.17
C PRO A 94 -8.80 -21.58 -0.52
N LEU A 95 -9.84 -20.76 -0.71
CA LEU A 95 -11.11 -21.16 -1.33
C LEU A 95 -11.10 -21.09 -2.86
N LEU A 96 -10.08 -20.45 -3.46
CA LEU A 96 -10.01 -20.13 -4.89
C LEU A 96 -8.73 -20.69 -5.54
N LYS A 97 -8.17 -21.77 -5.00
CA LYS A 97 -6.84 -22.29 -5.38
C LYS A 97 -6.74 -22.74 -6.83
N GLU A 98 -7.87 -23.03 -7.48
CA GLU A 98 -7.93 -23.35 -8.91
C GLU A 98 -7.56 -22.17 -9.81
N TYR A 99 -7.68 -20.94 -9.31
CA TYR A 99 -7.27 -19.72 -9.99
C TYR A 99 -5.86 -19.30 -9.58
N ARG A 100 -5.21 -18.46 -10.39
CA ARG A 100 -4.03 -17.70 -9.92
C ARG A 100 -4.55 -16.52 -9.09
N ILE A 101 -3.99 -16.30 -7.92
CA ILE A 101 -4.44 -15.24 -7.02
C ILE A 101 -3.27 -14.30 -6.76
N ILE A 102 -3.45 -13.03 -7.06
CA ILE A 102 -2.51 -11.96 -6.74
C ILE A 102 -3.15 -11.05 -5.69
N ALA A 103 -2.57 -10.99 -4.49
CA ALA A 103 -3.02 -10.08 -3.43
C ALA A 103 -1.92 -9.07 -3.14
N MET A 104 -2.14 -7.79 -3.44
CA MET A 104 -1.12 -6.74 -3.31
C MET A 104 -1.32 -5.94 -2.03
N ASP A 105 -0.23 -5.59 -1.35
CA ASP A 105 -0.24 -4.57 -0.30
C ASP A 105 0.00 -3.21 -0.96
N LEU A 106 -0.99 -2.31 -0.88
CA LEU A 106 -0.85 -0.94 -1.37
C LEU A 106 0.33 -0.25 -0.66
N ILE A 107 1.06 0.61 -1.39
CA ILE A 107 2.11 1.46 -0.82
C ILE A 107 1.56 2.21 0.40
N GLY A 108 2.27 2.18 1.53
CA GLY A 108 1.79 2.66 2.82
C GLY A 108 1.25 1.58 3.76
N PHE A 109 0.96 0.36 3.26
CA PHE A 109 0.29 -0.70 4.03
C PHE A 109 1.11 -2.00 4.05
N GLY A 110 0.71 -2.91 4.94
CA GLY A 110 1.25 -4.27 5.04
C GLY A 110 2.78 -4.33 5.03
N LYS A 111 3.35 -5.21 4.21
CA LYS A 111 4.79 -5.38 4.01
C LYS A 111 5.39 -4.46 2.94
N SER A 112 4.56 -3.65 2.28
CA SER A 112 5.01 -2.64 1.32
C SER A 112 5.70 -1.45 2.01
N ASP A 113 6.52 -0.77 1.22
CA ASP A 113 7.16 0.47 1.59
C ASP A 113 6.16 1.59 1.90
N LYS A 114 6.55 2.50 2.78
CA LYS A 114 5.68 3.54 3.35
C LYS A 114 6.37 4.90 3.23
N PRO A 115 6.07 5.70 2.18
CA PRO A 115 6.46 7.10 2.13
C PRO A 115 6.11 7.84 3.43
N ILE A 116 7.04 8.64 3.95
CA ILE A 116 6.85 9.35 5.23
C ILE A 116 5.80 10.45 5.08
N ASN A 117 5.80 11.15 3.94
CA ASN A 117 4.96 12.33 3.77
C ASN A 117 3.58 11.97 3.25
N LYS A 118 2.55 12.50 3.91
CA LYS A 118 1.15 12.34 3.49
C LYS A 118 0.90 12.85 2.07
N VAL A 119 1.60 13.91 1.66
CA VAL A 119 1.47 14.47 0.31
C VAL A 119 1.93 13.49 -0.77
N ASP A 120 2.70 12.45 -0.40
CA ASP A 120 3.12 11.45 -1.36
C ASP A 120 2.03 10.43 -1.71
N TYR A 121 0.98 10.34 -0.90
CA TYR A 121 -0.16 9.45 -1.11
C TYR A 121 -1.26 10.19 -1.86
N THR A 122 -1.14 10.28 -3.17
CA THR A 122 -2.20 10.79 -4.04
C THR A 122 -2.92 9.64 -4.73
N TYR A 123 -4.19 9.84 -5.06
CA TYR A 123 -4.98 8.86 -5.81
C TYR A 123 -4.25 8.42 -7.10
N GLN A 124 -3.76 9.40 -7.87
CA GLN A 124 -3.04 9.11 -9.11
C GLN A 124 -1.78 8.28 -8.88
N ARG A 125 -1.02 8.53 -7.81
CA ARG A 125 0.16 7.72 -7.48
C ARG A 125 -0.21 6.28 -7.15
N HIS A 126 -1.26 6.06 -6.36
CA HIS A 126 -1.76 4.70 -6.10
C HIS A 126 -2.18 3.97 -7.38
N VAL A 127 -2.90 4.64 -8.29
CA VAL A 127 -3.26 4.07 -9.58
C VAL A 127 -2.02 3.70 -10.39
N ASN A 128 -1.04 4.61 -10.48
CA ASN A 128 0.19 4.38 -11.23
C ASN A 128 0.99 3.19 -10.69
N TRP A 129 1.12 3.07 -9.36
CA TRP A 129 1.84 1.96 -8.73
C TRP A 129 1.17 0.61 -9.00
N ILE A 130 -0.16 0.55 -8.96
CA ILE A 130 -0.90 -0.67 -9.25
C ILE A 130 -0.81 -1.02 -10.72
N GLN A 131 -0.90 -0.02 -11.61
CA GLN A 131 -0.72 -0.23 -13.04
C GLN A 131 0.68 -0.78 -13.35
N GLU A 132 1.73 -0.19 -12.79
CA GLU A 132 3.11 -0.66 -12.97
C GLU A 132 3.29 -2.09 -12.44
N ALA A 133 2.66 -2.44 -11.31
CA ALA A 133 2.68 -3.80 -10.78
C ALA A 133 1.97 -4.81 -11.69
N ILE A 134 0.81 -4.45 -12.25
CA ILE A 134 0.05 -5.28 -13.21
C ILE A 134 0.87 -5.53 -14.47
N GLU A 135 1.50 -4.48 -15.00
CA GLU A 135 2.37 -4.55 -16.19
C GLU A 135 3.60 -5.42 -15.91
N TYR A 136 4.27 -5.22 -14.77
CA TYR A 136 5.44 -6.00 -14.37
C TYR A 136 5.16 -7.50 -14.26
N LEU A 137 4.00 -7.86 -13.67
CA LEU A 137 3.59 -9.24 -13.49
C LEU A 137 2.97 -9.86 -14.76
N ASN A 138 2.82 -9.07 -15.82
CA ASN A 138 2.15 -9.45 -17.06
C ASN A 138 0.78 -10.11 -16.79
N LEU A 139 -0.03 -9.49 -15.93
CA LEU A 139 -1.35 -10.01 -15.59
C LEU A 139 -2.32 -9.73 -16.74
N ASN A 140 -2.94 -10.79 -17.22
CA ASN A 140 -3.95 -10.77 -18.29
C ASN A 140 -5.20 -11.50 -17.77
N ASP A 141 -6.37 -11.23 -18.37
CA ASP A 141 -7.65 -11.86 -18.00
C ASP A 141 -7.94 -11.76 -16.47
N ILE A 142 -7.94 -10.53 -15.95
CA ILE A 142 -8.06 -10.23 -14.52
C ILE A 142 -9.53 -10.16 -14.08
N THR A 143 -9.87 -10.92 -13.05
CA THR A 143 -11.06 -10.70 -12.22
C THR A 143 -10.66 -9.89 -10.99
N LEU A 144 -11.08 -8.62 -10.95
CA LEU A 144 -10.76 -7.70 -9.86
C LEU A 144 -11.75 -7.87 -8.70
N PHE A 145 -11.23 -8.13 -7.51
CA PHE A 145 -11.95 -7.98 -6.25
C PHE A 145 -11.34 -6.82 -5.47
N CYS A 146 -12.10 -5.73 -5.32
CA CYS A 146 -11.71 -4.59 -4.50
C CYS A 146 -12.73 -4.35 -3.40
N GLN A 147 -12.24 -4.08 -2.19
CA GLN A 147 -13.09 -3.73 -1.05
C GLN A 147 -12.63 -2.39 -0.48
N VAL A 148 -13.53 -1.40 -0.50
CA VAL A 148 -13.32 -0.12 0.18
C VAL A 148 -14.22 -0.11 1.40
N SER A 149 -13.63 0.00 2.59
CA SER A 149 -14.43 0.21 3.80
C SER A 149 -14.86 1.67 3.84
N VAL A 150 -16.12 1.94 3.50
CA VAL A 150 -16.70 3.28 3.71
C VAL A 150 -17.04 3.39 5.19
N LYS A 151 -16.44 4.38 5.86
CA LYS A 151 -16.87 4.80 7.20
C LYS A 151 -18.00 5.81 7.08
#